data_AF-B9TNY8-F1
#
_entry.id   AF-B9TNY8-F1
#
_cell.length_a   1.000
_cell.length_b   1.000
_cell.length_c   1.000
_cell.angle_alpha   90.00
_cell.angle_beta   90.00
_cell.angle_gamma   90.00
#
_symmetry.space_group_name_H-M   'P 1'
#
loop_
_entity.id
_entity.type
_entity.pdbx_description
1 polymer ?
#
loop_
_entity_poly.entity_id
_entity_poly.type
_entity_poly.pdbx_seq_one_letter_code
_entity_poly.pdbx_strand_id
1 'polypeptide(L)'
;VKLGIIPGAGGTVRLPRLIGAAAAVDLVTSGNPLDARKALAFGLVDAIVEGELLSAAIAFARGIAGKSRPQRISERAVPAVEDGFWENVEKAVAAKARREIAPCRALACIRKASEADFSTAMAFERETFLELRGSAQAAALRHVFFAERAASRPPGLAGAVPRDIRSAAVVGGGTMGAGIAAALRDAGLPVVLVERDRAAVERGVANIKQIFEASVKRGRISPETSAERMAGV
;
A
#
# COMPACT_ATOMS: atom_id res chain seq x y z
N VAL A 1 9.71 -2.34 3.61
CA VAL A 1 9.62 -2.89 4.98
C VAL A 1 8.90 -4.23 5.07
N LYS A 2 7.83 -4.51 4.30
CA LYS A 2 7.03 -5.76 4.35
C LYS A 2 7.80 -7.09 4.14
N LEU A 3 9.05 -7.03 3.66
CA LEU A 3 9.95 -8.18 3.50
C LEU A 3 11.07 -8.22 4.56
N GLY A 4 10.91 -7.48 5.66
CA GLY A 4 11.92 -7.32 6.71
C GLY A 4 13.15 -6.53 6.29
N ILE A 5 13.07 -5.76 5.20
CA ILE A 5 14.15 -4.93 4.65
C ILE A 5 13.66 -3.52 4.34
N ILE A 6 14.60 -2.59 4.22
CA ILE A 6 14.37 -1.20 3.81
C ILE A 6 14.67 -1.01 2.30
N PRO A 7 14.30 0.12 1.68
CA PRO A 7 14.91 0.51 0.41
C PRO A 7 16.44 0.58 0.56
N GLY A 8 17.19 -0.07 -0.34
CA GLY A 8 18.66 -0.17 -0.28
C GLY A 8 19.38 0.37 -1.51
N ALA A 9 18.71 1.23 -2.27
CA ALA A 9 19.19 1.84 -3.53
C ALA A 9 19.11 3.39 -3.50
N GLY A 10 19.16 3.97 -2.32
CA GLY A 10 19.02 5.38 -1.99
C GLY A 10 17.58 5.86 -1.85
N GLY A 11 16.64 4.95 -1.58
CA GLY A 11 15.23 5.29 -1.38
C GLY A 11 15.00 6.08 -0.10
N THR A 12 15.64 5.69 1.01
CA THR A 12 15.52 6.43 2.28
C THR A 12 16.30 7.75 2.27
N VAL A 13 17.18 7.93 1.28
CA VAL A 13 18.02 9.13 1.15
C VAL A 13 17.40 10.14 0.18
N ARG A 14 16.95 9.70 -1.00
CA ARG A 14 16.40 10.58 -2.04
C ARG A 14 14.96 11.00 -1.76
N LEU A 15 14.15 10.10 -1.21
CA LEU A 15 12.74 10.36 -0.97
C LEU A 15 12.49 11.55 -0.01
N PRO A 16 13.13 11.66 1.17
CA PRO A 16 12.90 12.83 2.04
C PRO A 16 13.39 14.15 1.43
N ARG A 17 14.36 14.11 0.49
CA ARG A 17 14.81 15.29 -0.27
C ARG A 17 13.86 15.69 -1.40
N LEU A 18 12.98 14.77 -1.81
CA LEU A 18 11.96 15.01 -2.83
C LEU A 18 10.64 15.47 -2.22
N ILE A 19 10.15 14.73 -1.23
CA ILE A 19 8.77 14.87 -0.73
C ILE A 19 8.69 15.29 0.75
N GLY A 20 9.84 15.62 1.36
CA GLY A 20 9.95 15.94 2.78
C GLY A 20 9.99 14.71 3.69
N ALA A 21 10.45 14.90 4.92
CA ALA A 21 10.64 13.83 5.89
C ALA A 21 9.31 13.15 6.30
N ALA A 22 8.26 13.92 6.56
CA ALA A 22 6.97 13.38 7.00
C ALA A 22 6.36 12.38 6.00
N ALA A 23 6.25 12.76 4.73
CA ALA A 23 5.71 11.88 3.70
C ALA A 23 6.64 10.69 3.39
N ALA A 24 7.96 10.90 3.45
CA ALA A 24 8.94 9.82 3.27
C ALA A 24 8.84 8.75 4.37
N VAL A 25 8.68 9.16 5.63
CA VAL A 25 8.48 8.24 6.76
C VAL A 25 7.24 7.39 6.53
N ASP A 26 6.09 8.02 6.26
CA ASP A 26 4.82 7.29 6.10
C ASP A 26 4.93 6.26 4.97
N LEU A 27 5.46 6.68 3.81
CA LEU A 27 5.58 5.81 2.64
C LEU A 27 6.54 4.63 2.89
N VAL A 28 7.72 4.89 3.45
CA VAL A 28 8.74 3.84 3.61
C VAL A 28 8.39 2.89 4.76
N THR A 29 7.91 3.42 5.89
CA THR A 29 7.63 2.62 7.10
C THR A 29 6.31 1.85 7.02
N SER A 30 5.36 2.27 6.18
CA SER A 30 4.15 1.49 5.90
C SER A 30 4.36 0.49 4.75
N GLY A 31 5.19 0.85 3.75
CA GLY A 31 5.31 0.10 2.50
C GLY A 31 3.99 0.00 1.74
N ASN A 32 3.08 0.97 1.92
CA ASN A 32 1.84 1.05 1.18
C ASN A 32 2.06 1.72 -0.18
N PRO A 33 1.38 1.24 -1.24
CA PRO A 33 1.42 1.92 -2.53
C PRO A 33 0.88 3.35 -2.44
N LEU A 34 1.43 4.23 -3.28
CA LEU A 34 0.97 5.60 -3.45
C LEU A 34 0.32 5.73 -4.82
N ASP A 35 -0.88 6.31 -4.88
CA ASP A 35 -1.56 6.58 -6.14
C ASP A 35 -0.91 7.75 -6.91
N ALA A 36 -1.16 7.81 -8.22
CA ALA A 36 -0.53 8.80 -9.11
C ALA A 36 -0.85 10.25 -8.72
N ARG A 37 -2.09 10.54 -8.27
CA ARG A 37 -2.50 11.90 -7.91
C ARG A 37 -1.77 12.39 -6.68
N LYS A 38 -1.66 11.55 -5.64
CA LYS A 38 -0.85 11.87 -4.46
C LYS A 38 0.63 11.93 -4.77
N ALA A 39 1.14 11.07 -5.65
CA ALA A 39 2.54 11.12 -6.09
C ALA A 39 2.86 12.46 -6.76
N LEU A 40 1.97 12.99 -7.60
CA LEU A 40 2.14 14.31 -8.21
C LEU A 40 2.06 15.43 -7.15
N ALA A 41 1.08 15.37 -6.25
CA ALA A 41 0.91 16.36 -5.20
C ALA A 41 2.13 16.46 -4.26
N PHE A 42 2.79 15.34 -3.99
CA PHE A 42 4.04 15.31 -3.21
C PHE A 42 5.28 15.70 -4.02
N GLY A 43 5.19 15.80 -5.35
CA GLY A 43 6.36 16.04 -6.22
C GLY A 43 7.24 14.81 -6.43
N LEU A 44 6.69 13.60 -6.23
CA LEU A 44 7.38 12.34 -6.54
C LEU A 44 7.41 12.06 -8.05
N VAL A 45 6.42 12.56 -8.79
CA VAL A 45 6.34 12.52 -10.26
C VAL A 45 6.06 13.93 -10.79
N ASP A 46 6.54 14.22 -12.00
CA ASP A 46 6.43 15.56 -12.60
C ASP A 46 5.11 15.78 -13.36
N ALA A 47 4.47 14.71 -13.84
CA ALA A 47 3.24 14.78 -14.62
C ALA A 47 2.43 13.48 -14.52
N ILE A 48 1.12 13.61 -14.73
CA ILE A 48 0.19 12.48 -14.93
C ILE A 48 -0.34 12.59 -16.36
N VAL A 49 -0.44 11.46 -17.05
CA VAL A 49 -0.89 11.39 -18.43
C VAL A 49 -1.97 10.33 -18.56
N GLU A 50 -2.92 10.58 -19.45
CA GLU A 50 -3.90 9.59 -19.90
C GLU A 50 -3.47 9.03 -21.25
N GLY A 51 -3.62 7.72 -21.47
CA GLY A 51 -3.21 7.03 -22.70
C GLY A 51 -1.77 6.51 -22.68
N GLU A 52 -1.09 6.56 -23.83
CA GLU A 52 0.20 5.88 -24.06
C GLU A 52 1.39 6.58 -23.38
N LEU A 53 1.93 5.95 -22.34
CA LEU A 53 3.00 6.49 -21.49
C LEU A 53 4.28 6.82 -22.27
N LEU A 54 4.70 5.95 -23.21
CA LEU A 54 5.97 6.13 -23.93
C LEU A 54 5.95 7.39 -24.80
N SER A 55 4.88 7.57 -25.57
CA SER A 55 4.70 8.75 -26.42
C SER A 55 4.68 10.03 -25.60
N ALA A 56 3.98 10.03 -24.46
CA ALA A 56 3.93 11.17 -23.56
C ALA A 56 5.29 11.47 -22.91
N ALA A 57 6.04 10.44 -22.50
CA ALA A 57 7.39 10.59 -21.94
C ALA A 57 8.38 11.16 -22.98
N ILE A 58 8.31 10.72 -24.24
CA ILE A 58 9.12 11.27 -25.33
C ILE A 58 8.77 12.74 -25.57
N ALA A 59 7.48 13.08 -25.59
CA ALA A 59 7.02 14.45 -25.74
C ALA A 59 7.50 15.34 -24.58
N PHE A 60 7.41 14.85 -23.35
CA PHE A 60 7.92 15.53 -22.15
C PHE A 60 9.43 15.77 -22.26
N ALA A 61 10.21 14.74 -22.60
CA ALA A 61 11.66 14.83 -22.75
C ALA A 61 12.07 15.85 -23.82
N ARG A 62 11.40 15.86 -24.97
CA ARG A 62 11.60 16.87 -26.02
C ARG A 62 11.23 18.27 -25.53
N GLY A 63 10.13 18.39 -24.78
CA GLY A 63 9.64 19.66 -24.23
C GLY A 63 10.56 20.28 -23.17
N ILE A 64 11.42 19.49 -22.52
CA ILE A 64 12.42 19.98 -21.55
C ILE A 64 13.85 20.00 -22.11
N ALA A 65 14.05 19.54 -23.34
CA ALA A 65 15.36 19.57 -23.98
C ALA A 65 15.85 21.02 -24.11
N GLY A 66 17.09 21.28 -23.70
CA GLY A 66 17.68 22.63 -23.71
C GLY A 66 17.20 23.57 -22.60
N LYS A 67 16.26 23.15 -21.74
CA LYS A 67 15.84 23.93 -20.57
C LYS A 67 16.75 23.69 -19.37
N SER A 68 16.83 24.67 -18.47
CA SER A 68 17.52 24.51 -17.19
C SER A 68 16.91 23.35 -16.40
N ARG A 69 17.77 22.50 -15.84
CA ARG A 69 17.35 21.33 -15.06
C ARG A 69 17.18 21.72 -13.59
N PRO A 70 16.23 21.11 -12.88
CA PRO A 70 16.14 21.30 -11.44
C PRO A 70 17.40 20.76 -10.76
N GLN A 71 17.69 21.29 -9.57
CA GLN A 71 18.80 20.83 -8.75
C GLN A 71 18.76 19.31 -8.58
N ARG A 72 19.91 18.64 -8.68
CA ARG A 72 19.99 17.18 -8.51
C ARG A 72 19.54 16.83 -7.11
N ILE A 73 18.79 15.74 -6.97
CA ILE A 73 18.28 15.32 -5.66
C ILE A 73 19.42 15.14 -4.65
N SER A 74 20.59 14.67 -5.08
CA SER A 74 21.77 14.50 -4.21
C SER A 74 22.30 15.79 -3.61
N GLU A 75 22.00 16.93 -4.23
CA GLU A 75 22.44 18.27 -3.80
C GLU A 75 21.36 19.00 -3.01
N ARG A 76 20.14 18.46 -2.95
CA ARG A 76 19.04 19.03 -2.16
C ARG A 76 19.20 18.67 -0.68
N ALA A 77 18.90 19.63 0.18
CA ALA A 77 18.71 19.37 1.60
C ALA A 77 17.35 18.70 1.85
N VAL A 78 17.23 17.94 2.94
CA VAL A 78 15.91 17.55 3.43
C VAL A 78 15.30 18.79 4.10
N PRO A 79 14.04 19.17 3.78
CA PRO A 79 13.37 20.25 4.48
C PRO A 79 13.36 20.05 6.00
N ALA A 80 13.60 21.13 6.74
CA ALA A 80 13.60 21.09 8.20
C ALA A 80 12.22 20.64 8.73
N VAL A 81 12.25 19.93 9.85
CA VAL A 81 11.05 19.48 10.57
C VAL A 81 10.96 20.23 11.89
N GLU A 82 9.75 20.31 12.44
CA GLU A 82 9.51 20.93 13.75
C GLU A 82 10.21 20.15 14.88
N ASP A 83 10.52 20.86 15.96
CA ASP A 83 11.09 20.26 17.16
C ASP A 83 10.17 19.15 17.70
N GLY A 84 10.75 18.03 18.11
CA GLY A 84 9.99 16.88 18.60
C GLY A 84 9.38 15.98 17.50
N PHE A 85 9.53 16.33 16.22
CA PHE A 85 9.01 15.51 15.11
C PHE A 85 9.54 14.07 15.16
N TRP A 86 10.86 13.91 15.31
CA TRP A 86 11.50 12.59 15.27
C TRP A 86 11.07 11.71 16.43
N GLU A 87 10.99 12.27 17.64
CA GLU A 87 10.56 11.58 18.86
C GLU A 87 9.10 11.11 18.76
N ASN A 88 8.23 11.95 18.18
CA ASN A 88 6.82 11.62 17.97
C ASN A 88 6.66 10.50 16.94
N VAL A 89 7.38 10.60 15.82
CA VAL A 89 7.34 9.61 14.75
C VAL A 89 7.94 8.28 15.20
N GLU A 90 9.02 8.30 15.97
CA GLU A 90 9.66 7.09 16.51
C GLU A 90 8.69 6.30 17.38
N LYS A 91 7.99 6.97 18.30
CA LYS A 91 6.93 6.36 19.13
C LYS A 91 5.82 5.76 18.26
N ALA A 92 5.36 6.49 17.25
CA ALA A 92 4.29 6.06 16.36
C ALA A 92 4.69 4.84 15.50
N VAL A 93 5.90 4.84 14.95
CA VAL A 93 6.43 3.73 14.15
C VAL A 93 6.67 2.51 15.03
N ALA A 94 7.28 2.66 16.20
CA ALA A 94 7.52 1.56 17.13
C ALA A 94 6.22 0.90 17.60
N ALA A 95 5.18 1.69 17.89
CA ALA A 95 3.85 1.17 18.27
C ALA A 95 3.20 0.36 17.13
N LYS A 96 3.41 0.76 15.88
CA LYS A 96 2.85 0.09 14.69
C LYS A 96 3.68 -1.10 14.20
N ALA A 97 4.98 -1.13 14.52
CA ALA A 97 5.91 -2.12 13.97
C ALA A 97 5.64 -3.55 14.46
N ARG A 98 4.84 -3.76 15.52
CA ARG A 98 4.45 -5.12 16.00
C ARG A 98 5.64 -6.10 16.13
N ARG A 99 6.78 -5.61 16.66
CA ARG A 99 8.08 -6.32 16.79
C ARG A 99 8.90 -6.47 15.49
N GLU A 100 8.46 -5.89 14.38
CA GLU A 100 9.28 -5.74 13.18
C GLU A 100 10.37 -4.69 13.39
N ILE A 101 11.59 -5.01 12.95
CA ILE A 101 12.78 -4.16 13.11
C ILE A 101 12.90 -3.21 11.91
N ALA A 102 12.52 -3.66 10.71
CA ALA A 102 12.70 -2.92 9.47
C ALA A 102 12.03 -1.53 9.44
N PRO A 103 10.81 -1.30 9.98
CA PRO A 103 10.20 0.03 10.03
C PRO A 103 11.02 1.03 10.85
N CYS A 104 11.50 0.65 12.04
CA CYS A 104 12.32 1.51 12.89
C CYS A 104 13.67 1.81 12.24
N ARG A 105 14.28 0.82 11.58
CA ARG A 105 15.53 1.01 10.83
C ARG A 105 15.34 1.91 9.60
N ALA A 106 14.22 1.82 8.90
CA ALA A 106 13.87 2.75 7.83
C ALA A 106 13.77 4.19 8.34
N LEU A 107 13.11 4.41 9.48
CA LEU A 107 13.02 5.72 10.12
C LEU A 107 14.42 6.26 10.45
N ALA A 108 15.29 5.43 11.04
CA ALA A 108 16.66 5.83 11.35
C ALA A 108 17.43 6.26 10.08
N CYS A 109 17.26 5.56 8.95
CA CYS A 109 17.89 5.97 7.70
C CYS A 109 17.35 7.29 7.15
N ILE A 110 16.04 7.57 7.30
CA ILE A 110 15.43 8.84 6.88
C ILE A 110 15.89 9.99 7.78
N ARG A 111 15.99 9.76 9.09
CA ARG A 111 16.56 10.73 10.04
C ARG A 111 18.02 11.03 9.69
N LYS A 112 18.83 9.99 9.48
CA LYS A 112 20.23 10.12 9.05
C LYS A 112 20.37 10.90 7.74
N ALA A 113 19.45 10.68 6.80
CA ALA A 113 19.40 11.42 5.54
C ALA A 113 19.15 12.92 5.71
N SER A 114 18.58 13.33 6.84
CA SER A 114 18.27 14.73 7.18
C SER A 114 19.40 15.39 7.98
N GLU A 115 20.17 14.61 8.74
CA GLU A 115 21.25 15.09 9.62
C GLU A 115 22.65 15.02 8.99
N ALA A 116 22.85 14.19 7.97
CA ALA A 116 24.15 13.94 7.34
C ALA A 116 24.18 14.33 5.85
N ASP A 117 25.40 14.42 5.31
CA ASP A 117 25.61 14.59 3.87
C ASP A 117 25.10 13.36 3.08
N PHE A 118 24.91 13.56 1.78
CA PHE A 118 24.32 12.55 0.91
C PHE A 118 25.13 11.24 0.87
N SER A 119 26.46 11.31 0.85
CA SER A 119 27.32 10.13 0.76
C SER A 119 27.24 9.30 2.05
N THR A 120 27.34 9.96 3.20
CA THR A 120 27.20 9.32 4.51
C THR A 120 25.83 8.67 4.69
N ALA A 121 24.76 9.34 4.27
CA ALA A 121 23.40 8.78 4.33
C ALA A 121 23.22 7.56 3.42
N MET A 122 23.80 7.58 2.21
CA MET A 122 23.80 6.44 1.29
C MET A 122 24.56 5.24 1.86
N ALA A 123 25.72 5.46 2.49
CA ALA A 123 26.50 4.41 3.14
C ALA A 123 25.71 3.78 4.30
N PHE A 124 25.09 4.61 5.15
CA PHE A 124 24.27 4.14 6.28
C PHE A 124 23.04 3.34 5.84
N GLU A 125 22.35 3.76 4.77
CA GLU A 125 21.25 2.99 4.18
C GLU A 125 21.75 1.63 3.69
N ARG A 126 22.90 1.61 2.99
CA ARG A 126 23.45 0.38 2.43
C ARG A 126 23.83 -0.63 3.52
N GLU A 127 24.52 -0.17 4.56
CA GLU A 127 24.88 -1.00 5.71
C GLU A 127 23.63 -1.57 6.39
N THR A 128 22.66 -0.70 6.70
CA THR A 128 21.40 -1.11 7.34
C THR A 128 20.63 -2.11 6.49
N PHE A 129 20.59 -1.92 5.17
CA PHE A 129 19.96 -2.86 4.25
C PHE A 129 20.63 -4.24 4.29
N LEU A 130 21.97 -4.29 4.27
CA LEU A 130 22.73 -5.54 4.26
C LEU A 130 22.55 -6.31 5.57
N GLU A 131 22.56 -5.62 6.71
CA GLU A 131 22.28 -6.19 8.02
C GLU A 131 20.87 -6.81 8.06
N LEU A 132 19.85 -6.02 7.70
CA LEU A 132 18.47 -6.49 7.69
C LEU A 132 18.26 -7.66 6.74
N ARG A 133 18.85 -7.62 5.55
CA ARG A 133 18.74 -8.70 4.55
C ARG A 133 19.21 -10.04 5.11
N GLY A 134 20.26 -10.03 5.93
CA GLY A 134 20.83 -11.21 6.60
C GLY A 134 20.08 -11.65 7.87
N SER A 135 19.10 -10.88 8.34
CA SER A 135 18.38 -11.20 9.57
C SER A 135 17.39 -12.36 9.42
N ALA A 136 17.15 -13.07 10.54
CA ALA A 136 16.15 -14.13 10.62
C ALA A 136 14.73 -13.60 10.34
N GLN A 137 14.41 -12.37 10.78
CA GLN A 137 13.09 -11.76 10.54
C GLN A 137 12.87 -11.49 9.05
N ALA A 138 13.87 -10.98 8.33
CA ALA A 138 13.76 -10.78 6.89
C ALA A 138 13.66 -12.11 6.13
N ALA A 139 14.38 -13.15 6.57
CA ALA A 139 14.23 -14.49 6.01
C ALA A 139 12.81 -15.04 6.22
N ALA A 140 12.26 -14.91 7.42
CA ALA A 140 10.89 -15.34 7.74
C ALA A 140 9.83 -14.56 6.95
N LEU A 141 9.92 -13.23 6.86
CA LEU A 141 8.97 -12.42 6.10
C LEU A 141 9.02 -12.70 4.59
N ARG A 142 10.21 -12.95 4.03
CA ARG A 142 10.33 -13.42 2.64
C ARG A 142 9.71 -14.81 2.46
N HIS A 143 9.89 -15.72 3.41
CA HIS A 143 9.25 -17.03 3.38
C HIS A 143 7.71 -16.90 3.37
N VAL A 144 7.15 -16.09 4.27
CA VAL A 144 5.70 -15.81 4.31
C VAL A 144 5.20 -15.25 2.97
N PHE A 145 5.92 -14.28 2.39
CA PHE A 145 5.56 -13.72 1.08
C PHE A 145 5.46 -14.78 -0.01
N PHE A 146 6.43 -15.70 -0.10
CA PHE A 146 6.38 -16.79 -1.08
C PHE A 146 5.31 -17.83 -0.74
N ALA A 147 5.09 -18.12 0.55
CA ALA A 147 4.05 -19.04 1.01
C ALA A 147 2.65 -18.52 0.65
N GLU A 148 2.36 -17.24 0.88
CA GLU A 148 1.09 -16.61 0.51
C GLU A 148 0.85 -16.65 -1.02
N ARG A 149 1.90 -16.38 -1.80
CA ARG A 149 1.82 -16.46 -3.27
C ARG A 149 1.55 -17.89 -3.74
N ALA A 150 2.19 -18.88 -3.12
CA ALA A 150 1.99 -20.30 -3.42
C ALA A 150 0.60 -20.81 -2.98
N ALA A 151 0.05 -20.30 -1.88
CA ALA A 151 -1.25 -20.71 -1.36
C ALA A 151 -2.40 -20.49 -2.36
N SER A 152 -2.29 -19.46 -3.21
CA SER A 152 -3.28 -19.18 -4.26
C SER A 152 -3.27 -20.20 -5.42
N ARG A 153 -2.18 -20.96 -5.59
CA ARG A 153 -1.96 -21.91 -6.70
C ARG A 153 -1.28 -23.18 -6.18
N PRO A 154 -1.95 -23.98 -5.35
CA PRO A 154 -1.37 -25.18 -4.81
C PRO A 154 -1.03 -26.17 -5.94
N PRO A 155 0.07 -26.95 -5.83
CA PRO A 155 0.49 -27.89 -6.87
C PRO A 155 -0.60 -28.89 -7.27
N GLY A 156 -1.47 -29.30 -6.34
CA GLY A 156 -2.60 -30.20 -6.62
C GLY A 156 -3.68 -29.63 -7.54
N LEU A 157 -3.66 -28.33 -7.83
CA LEU A 157 -4.54 -27.66 -8.80
C LEU A 157 -3.81 -27.28 -10.09
N ALA A 158 -2.55 -27.72 -10.27
CA ALA A 158 -1.81 -27.43 -11.49
C ALA A 158 -2.51 -28.03 -12.72
N GLY A 159 -2.74 -27.20 -13.74
CA GLY A 159 -3.45 -27.60 -14.97
C GLY A 159 -4.98 -27.69 -14.83
N ALA A 160 -5.54 -27.49 -13.63
CA ALA A 160 -6.98 -27.38 -13.48
C ALA A 160 -7.49 -26.08 -14.13
N VAL A 161 -8.55 -26.19 -14.91
CA VAL A 161 -9.26 -25.04 -15.48
C VAL A 161 -10.41 -24.68 -14.53
N PRO A 162 -10.39 -23.50 -13.88
CA PRO A 162 -11.50 -23.07 -13.04
C PRO A 162 -12.79 -22.98 -13.85
N ARG A 163 -13.91 -23.41 -13.28
CA ARG A 163 -15.23 -23.17 -13.88
C ARG A 163 -15.55 -21.68 -13.78
N ASP A 164 -16.20 -21.17 -14.81
CA ASP A 164 -16.78 -19.83 -14.80
C ASP A 164 -17.93 -19.77 -13.77
N ILE A 165 -17.78 -18.90 -12.77
CA ILE A 165 -18.79 -18.68 -11.73
C ILE A 165 -19.45 -17.34 -12.04
N ARG A 166 -20.74 -17.36 -12.34
CA ARG A 166 -21.51 -16.17 -12.74
C ARG A 166 -22.37 -15.59 -11.64
N SER A 167 -22.63 -16.37 -10.59
CA SER A 167 -23.43 -15.99 -9.43
C SER A 167 -23.17 -16.98 -8.29
N ALA A 168 -23.48 -16.58 -7.06
CA ALA A 168 -23.38 -17.42 -5.88
C ALA A 168 -24.65 -17.32 -5.02
N ALA A 169 -24.97 -18.36 -4.27
CA ALA A 169 -25.99 -18.31 -3.23
C ALA A 169 -25.32 -18.42 -1.85
N VAL A 170 -25.77 -17.61 -0.90
CA VAL A 170 -25.31 -17.65 0.49
C VAL A 170 -26.49 -18.04 1.36
N VAL A 171 -26.38 -19.19 2.03
CA VAL A 171 -27.42 -19.69 2.93
C VAL A 171 -27.12 -19.22 4.36
N GLY A 172 -27.97 -18.33 4.86
CA GLY A 172 -27.85 -17.65 6.15
C GLY A 172 -27.37 -16.21 6.01
N GLY A 173 -28.08 -15.28 6.66
CA GLY A 173 -27.80 -13.84 6.71
C GLY A 173 -27.19 -13.35 8.03
N GLY A 174 -26.78 -14.27 8.91
CA GLY A 174 -26.05 -13.94 10.13
C GLY A 174 -24.65 -13.36 9.85
N THR A 175 -23.86 -13.17 10.90
CA THR A 175 -22.54 -12.52 10.85
C THR A 175 -21.61 -13.09 9.77
N MET A 176 -21.52 -14.43 9.67
CA MET A 176 -20.66 -15.09 8.68
C MET A 176 -21.21 -14.95 7.26
N GLY A 177 -22.51 -15.19 7.08
CA GLY A 177 -23.17 -15.12 5.77
C GLY A 177 -23.12 -13.73 5.16
N ALA A 178 -23.34 -12.69 5.97
CA ALA A 178 -23.20 -11.30 5.53
C ALA A 178 -21.76 -10.98 5.08
N GLY A 179 -20.76 -11.48 5.81
CA GLY A 179 -19.35 -11.33 5.43
C GLY A 179 -18.99 -12.04 4.12
N ILE A 180 -19.49 -13.27 3.92
CA ILE A 180 -19.28 -14.04 2.68
C ILE A 180 -19.98 -13.35 1.50
N ALA A 181 -21.23 -12.93 1.68
CA ALA A 181 -21.98 -12.22 0.65
C ALA A 181 -21.26 -10.91 0.25
N ALA A 182 -20.81 -10.12 1.23
CA ALA A 182 -20.05 -8.89 0.96
C ALA A 182 -18.75 -9.18 0.19
N ALA A 183 -18.00 -10.22 0.56
CA ALA A 183 -16.76 -10.59 -0.14
C ALA A 183 -17.01 -11.03 -1.60
N LEU A 184 -18.09 -11.77 -1.86
CA LEU A 184 -18.48 -12.18 -3.21
C LEU A 184 -18.92 -10.97 -4.07
N ARG A 185 -19.66 -10.03 -3.49
CA ARG A 185 -20.03 -8.77 -4.16
C ARG A 185 -18.80 -7.90 -4.45
N ASP A 186 -17.83 -7.86 -3.55
CA ASP A 186 -16.55 -7.18 -3.76
C ASP A 186 -15.76 -7.78 -4.93
N ALA A 187 -15.91 -9.07 -5.17
CA ALA A 187 -15.36 -9.78 -6.33
C ALA A 187 -16.21 -9.62 -7.61
N GLY A 188 -17.33 -8.89 -7.56
CA GLY A 188 -18.22 -8.64 -8.69
C GLY A 188 -19.27 -9.71 -8.97
N LEU A 189 -19.41 -10.72 -8.10
CA LEU A 189 -20.36 -11.83 -8.30
C LEU A 189 -21.74 -11.48 -7.77
N PRO A 190 -22.84 -11.57 -8.55
CA PRO A 190 -24.21 -11.54 -8.03
C PRO A 190 -24.41 -12.59 -6.94
N VAL A 191 -25.08 -12.20 -5.85
CA VAL A 191 -25.34 -13.06 -4.70
C VAL A 191 -26.85 -13.21 -4.51
N VAL A 192 -27.31 -14.43 -4.24
CA VAL A 192 -28.67 -14.69 -3.74
C VAL A 192 -28.57 -15.04 -2.26
N LEU A 193 -29.13 -14.20 -1.39
CA LEU A 193 -29.20 -14.48 0.04
C LEU A 193 -30.43 -15.34 0.38
N VAL A 194 -30.21 -16.50 0.99
CA VAL A 194 -31.26 -17.43 1.38
C VAL A 194 -31.36 -17.48 2.90
N GLU A 195 -32.56 -17.28 3.43
CA GLU A 195 -32.86 -17.36 4.85
C GLU A 195 -34.18 -18.07 5.10
N ARG A 196 -34.43 -18.46 6.36
CA ARG A 196 -35.60 -19.28 6.73
C ARG A 196 -36.92 -18.54 6.58
N ASP A 197 -36.91 -17.22 6.77
CA ASP A 197 -38.07 -16.36 6.74
C ASP A 197 -37.71 -14.94 6.29
N ARG A 198 -38.73 -14.15 5.96
CA ARG A 198 -38.56 -12.78 5.45
C ARG A 198 -37.86 -11.86 6.45
N ALA A 199 -38.17 -11.98 7.75
CA ALA A 199 -37.56 -11.15 8.77
C ALA A 199 -36.05 -11.45 8.90
N ALA A 200 -35.65 -12.71 8.71
CA ALA A 200 -34.26 -13.13 8.67
C ALA A 200 -33.52 -12.62 7.43
N VAL A 201 -34.16 -12.64 6.24
CA VAL A 201 -33.61 -12.01 5.03
C VAL A 201 -33.37 -10.51 5.27
N GLU A 202 -34.35 -9.79 5.80
CA GLU A 202 -34.26 -8.35 6.05
C GLU A 202 -33.11 -8.01 7.01
N ARG A 203 -32.92 -8.80 8.09
CA ARG A 203 -31.76 -8.68 8.98
C ARG A 203 -30.45 -8.95 8.25
N GLY A 204 -30.40 -9.97 7.40
CA GLY A 204 -29.19 -10.31 6.65
C GLY A 204 -28.77 -9.22 5.66
N VAL A 205 -29.74 -8.68 4.91
CA VAL A 205 -29.52 -7.54 4.01
C VAL A 205 -29.03 -6.32 4.80
N ALA A 206 -29.60 -6.04 5.97
CA ALA A 206 -29.14 -4.96 6.83
C ALA A 206 -27.69 -5.15 7.31
N ASN A 207 -27.30 -6.38 7.67
CA ASN A 207 -25.92 -6.70 8.06
C ASN A 207 -24.93 -6.44 6.90
N ILE A 208 -25.27 -6.86 5.68
CA ILE A 208 -24.44 -6.62 4.49
C ILE A 208 -24.32 -5.12 4.23
N LYS A 209 -25.43 -4.38 4.33
CA LYS A 209 -25.44 -2.93 4.15
C LYS A 209 -24.50 -2.22 5.12
N GLN A 210 -24.51 -2.60 6.41
CA GLN A 210 -23.62 -2.04 7.42
C GLN A 210 -22.14 -2.26 7.09
N ILE A 211 -21.78 -3.40 6.49
CA ILE A 211 -20.39 -3.69 6.07
C ILE A 211 -19.93 -2.68 4.99
N PHE A 212 -20.78 -2.39 4.00
CA PHE A 212 -20.45 -1.43 2.96
C PHE A 212 -20.48 0.02 3.45
N GLU A 213 -21.45 0.40 4.27
CA GLU A 213 -21.48 1.72 4.92
C GLU A 213 -20.22 1.97 5.75
N ALA A 214 -19.77 0.98 6.52
CA ALA A 214 -18.51 1.06 7.25
C ALA A 214 -17.29 1.18 6.32
N SER A 215 -17.35 0.64 5.12
CA SER A 215 -16.28 0.74 4.12
C SER A 215 -16.26 2.11 3.43
N VAL A 216 -17.44 2.69 3.15
CA VAL A 216 -17.59 4.09 2.71
C VAL A 216 -17.08 5.05 3.77
N LYS A 217 -17.48 4.87 5.03
CA LYS A 217 -17.02 5.71 6.16
C LYS A 217 -15.49 5.67 6.33
N ARG A 218 -14.85 4.54 6.00
CA ARG A 218 -13.40 4.37 6.00
C ARG A 218 -12.71 4.85 4.71
N GLY A 219 -13.46 5.38 3.75
CA GLY A 219 -12.94 5.86 2.47
C GLY A 219 -12.38 4.75 1.56
N ARG A 220 -12.78 3.49 1.77
CA ARG A 220 -12.30 2.36 0.94
C ARG A 220 -13.04 2.21 -0.37
N ILE A 221 -14.30 2.64 -0.40
CA ILE A 221 -15.18 2.61 -1.58
C ILE A 221 -16.04 3.88 -1.61
N SER A 222 -16.54 4.24 -2.79
CA SER A 222 -17.48 5.34 -2.92
C SER A 222 -18.91 4.93 -2.55
N PRO A 223 -19.79 5.88 -2.21
CA PRO A 223 -21.22 5.61 -2.00
C PRO A 223 -21.88 4.92 -3.21
N GLU A 224 -21.48 5.28 -4.42
CA GLU A 224 -21.99 4.71 -5.67
C GLU A 224 -21.59 3.23 -5.79
N THR A 225 -20.31 2.92 -5.54
CA THR A 225 -19.82 1.53 -5.50
C THR A 225 -20.53 0.70 -4.41
N SER A 226 -20.82 1.30 -3.25
CA SER A 226 -21.58 0.65 -2.18
C SER A 226 -23.01 0.31 -2.64
N ALA A 227 -23.69 1.25 -3.30
CA ALA A 227 -25.04 1.04 -3.84
C ALA A 227 -25.06 -0.05 -4.93
N GLU A 228 -24.08 -0.03 -5.84
CA GLU A 228 -23.91 -1.06 -6.89
C GLU A 228 -23.71 -2.46 -6.30
N ARG A 229 -22.89 -2.58 -5.25
CA ARG A 229 -22.67 -3.85 -4.56
C ARG A 229 -23.94 -4.34 -3.88
N MET A 230 -24.67 -3.45 -3.21
CA MET A 230 -25.95 -3.80 -2.58
C MET A 230 -27.03 -4.19 -3.59
N ALA A 231 -27.06 -3.59 -4.78
CA ALA A 231 -28.06 -3.88 -5.80
C ALA A 231 -27.97 -5.31 -6.40
N GLY A 232 -26.86 -6.01 -6.18
CA GLY A 232 -26.67 -7.38 -6.66
C GLY A 232 -26.72 -8.45 -5.57
N VAL A 233 -27.40 -8.17 -4.45
CA VAL A 233 -27.71 -9.10 -3.34
C VAL A 233 -29.20 -9.40 -3.33
#